data_AF-A0A6I1GA56-F1
#
_entry.id   AF-A0A6I1GA56-F1
#
_cell.length_a   1.000
_cell.length_b   1.000
_cell.length_c   1.000
_cell.angle_alpha   90.00
_cell.angle_beta   90.00
_cell.angle_gamma   90.00
#
_symmetry.space_group_name_H-M   'P 1'
#
loop_
_entity.id
_entity.type
_entity.pdbx_description
1 polymer ?
#
loop_
_entity_poly.entity_id
_entity_poly.type
_entity_poly.pdbx_seq_one_letter_code
_entity_poly.pdbx_strand_id
1 'polypeptide(L)'
;MTETLHRPAVASRERHNLAADAFLYAAMIFLGAMLVQEGIAYLLSGGELGTWTPPVWLEAIGALGMPLAVIGGPLLAWLVYGRHLGWRDLVAYVLGAMVGGALFGVAFIALAFLGRLIPGLPEEDEGPWGMVILVAIAVVAFLAMPVVAAVRDLAGARGHPRRHGLRLGAVVLGLVAVVAAMFVGGETAELGMFLILPAVPAAVAVMAMDWWRVQQHRADAPLT
;
A
#
# COMPACT_ATOMS: atom_id res chain seq x y z
N MET A 1 31.16 -25.51 -12.69
CA MET A 1 29.80 -25.95 -12.30
C MET A 1 29.41 -25.19 -11.03
N THR A 2 28.78 -24.03 -11.18
CA THR A 2 28.38 -23.13 -10.08
C THR A 2 26.93 -22.72 -10.26
N GLU A 3 26.05 -23.69 -10.53
CA GLU A 3 24.61 -23.53 -10.69
C GLU A 3 23.88 -24.37 -9.64
N THR A 4 23.97 -24.04 -8.35
CA THR A 4 23.18 -24.80 -7.33
C THR A 4 22.68 -23.97 -6.16
N LEU A 5 22.79 -22.63 -6.17
CA LEU A 5 22.31 -21.82 -5.05
C LEU A 5 21.67 -20.49 -5.52
N HIS A 6 20.65 -20.58 -6.37
CA HIS A 6 19.64 -19.50 -6.42
C HIS A 6 18.83 -19.59 -5.12
N ARG A 7 19.42 -19.07 -4.03
CA ARG A 7 18.94 -19.25 -2.65
C ARG A 7 17.50 -18.73 -2.50
N PRO A 8 16.58 -19.50 -1.90
CA PRO A 8 15.19 -19.07 -1.66
C PRO A 8 15.09 -17.74 -0.88
N ALA A 9 16.11 -17.41 -0.08
CA ALA A 9 16.21 -16.15 0.66
C ALA A 9 16.34 -14.91 -0.24
N VAL A 10 16.95 -15.01 -1.44
CA VAL A 10 17.13 -13.87 -2.36
C VAL A 10 15.81 -13.57 -3.06
N ALA A 11 15.12 -14.60 -3.57
CA ALA A 11 13.79 -14.47 -4.17
C ALA A 11 12.74 -13.94 -3.18
N SER A 12 12.80 -14.38 -1.92
CA SER A 12 11.90 -13.88 -0.85
C SER A 12 12.11 -12.39 -0.55
N ARG A 13 13.37 -11.93 -0.49
CA ARG A 13 13.69 -10.51 -0.24
C ARG A 13 13.25 -9.60 -1.38
N GLU A 14 13.45 -10.02 -2.63
CA GLU A 14 13.03 -9.22 -3.79
C GLU A 14 11.49 -9.12 -3.85
N ARG A 15 10.78 -10.23 -3.60
CA ARG A 15 9.32 -10.24 -3.52
C ARG A 15 8.78 -9.30 -2.44
N HIS A 16 9.37 -9.33 -1.25
CA HIS A 16 8.94 -8.45 -0.16
C HIS A 16 9.17 -6.96 -0.48
N ASN A 17 10.32 -6.63 -1.06
CA ASN A 17 10.62 -5.29 -1.54
C ASN A 17 9.62 -4.81 -2.61
N LEU A 18 9.28 -5.70 -3.54
CA LEU A 18 8.33 -5.41 -4.60
C LEU A 18 6.90 -5.19 -4.05
N ALA A 19 6.48 -6.02 -3.09
CA ALA A 19 5.21 -5.87 -2.40
C ALA A 19 5.14 -4.56 -1.60
N ALA A 20 6.25 -4.17 -0.95
CA ALA A 20 6.36 -2.91 -0.23
C ALA A 20 6.26 -1.69 -1.17
N ASP A 21 6.87 -1.76 -2.36
CA ASP A 21 6.75 -0.69 -3.35
C ASP A 21 5.33 -0.59 -3.92
N ALA A 22 4.68 -1.72 -4.18
CA ALA A 22 3.28 -1.75 -4.62
C ALA A 22 2.34 -1.16 -3.55
N PHE A 23 2.55 -1.52 -2.28
CA PHE A 23 1.84 -0.96 -1.14
C PHE A 23 2.00 0.56 -1.08
N LEU A 24 3.24 1.04 -1.12
CA LEU A 24 3.56 2.47 -1.04
C LEU A 24 2.99 3.26 -2.22
N TYR A 25 3.13 2.76 -3.45
CA TYR A 25 2.61 3.45 -4.63
C TYR A 25 1.08 3.49 -4.66
N ALA A 26 0.41 2.41 -4.25
CA ALA A 26 -1.05 2.41 -4.11
C ALA A 26 -1.49 3.44 -3.05
N ALA A 27 -0.84 3.45 -1.89
CA ALA A 27 -1.11 4.44 -0.85
C ALA A 27 -0.91 5.88 -1.36
N MET A 28 0.18 6.16 -2.09
CA MET A 28 0.45 7.50 -2.63
C MET A 28 -0.55 7.92 -3.73
N ILE A 29 -0.99 7.00 -4.59
CA ILE A 29 -2.03 7.29 -5.59
C ILE A 29 -3.34 7.63 -4.89
N PHE A 30 -3.74 6.85 -3.89
CA PHE A 30 -4.97 7.11 -3.13
C PHE A 30 -4.88 8.45 -2.38
N LEU A 31 -3.76 8.69 -1.70
CA LEU A 31 -3.50 9.95 -1.01
C LEU A 31 -3.58 11.14 -1.96
N GLY A 32 -3.02 11.01 -3.17
CA GLY A 32 -3.09 12.04 -4.20
C GLY A 32 -4.52 12.32 -4.64
N ALA A 33 -5.34 11.29 -4.84
CA ALA A 33 -6.75 11.44 -5.18
C ALA A 33 -7.52 12.15 -4.06
N MET A 34 -7.27 11.78 -2.80
CA MET A 34 -7.89 12.43 -1.63
C MET A 34 -7.44 13.89 -1.51
N LEU A 35 -6.16 14.20 -1.67
CA LEU A 35 -5.65 15.58 -1.66
C LEU A 35 -6.30 16.43 -2.75
N VAL A 36 -6.52 15.87 -3.94
CA VAL A 36 -7.21 16.57 -5.03
C VAL A 36 -8.68 16.79 -4.68
N GLN A 37 -9.38 15.77 -4.16
CA GLN A 37 -10.78 15.89 -3.75
C GLN A 37 -10.94 16.96 -2.66
N GLU A 38 -10.20 16.83 -1.55
CA GLU A 38 -10.27 17.73 -0.39
C GLU A 38 -9.80 19.14 -0.75
N GLY A 39 -8.75 19.25 -1.57
CA GLY A 39 -8.26 20.55 -2.04
C GLY A 39 -9.28 21.29 -2.90
N ILE A 40 -9.96 20.58 -3.81
CA ILE A 40 -11.05 21.16 -4.60
C ILE A 40 -12.24 21.51 -3.70
N ALA A 41 -12.61 20.63 -2.75
CA ALA A 41 -13.67 20.88 -1.79
C ALA A 41 -13.44 22.18 -1.03
N TYR A 42 -12.22 22.35 -0.49
CA TYR A 42 -11.80 23.52 0.26
C TYR A 42 -11.86 24.80 -0.58
N LEU A 43 -11.41 24.75 -1.83
CA LEU A 43 -11.45 25.89 -2.74
C LEU A 43 -12.89 26.30 -3.11
N LEU A 44 -13.77 25.32 -3.36
CA LEU A 44 -15.15 25.58 -3.75
C LEU A 44 -16.03 26.02 -2.59
N SER A 45 -15.73 25.56 -1.36
CA SER A 45 -16.43 25.97 -0.14
C SER A 45 -15.94 27.32 0.41
N GLY A 46 -14.87 27.90 -0.16
CA GLY A 46 -14.24 29.11 0.39
C GLY A 46 -13.61 28.89 1.77
N GLY A 47 -13.33 27.63 2.13
CA GLY A 47 -12.82 27.22 3.43
C GLY A 47 -13.89 26.82 4.46
N GLU A 48 -15.19 26.93 4.15
CA GLU A 48 -16.29 26.55 5.03
C GLU A 48 -16.88 25.17 4.68
N LEU A 49 -16.11 24.10 4.93
CA LEU A 49 -16.52 22.73 4.58
C LEU A 49 -17.75 22.22 5.36
N GLY A 50 -17.99 22.70 6.58
CA GLY A 50 -19.04 22.16 7.47
C GLY A 50 -20.48 22.55 7.10
N THR A 51 -20.68 23.61 6.32
CA THR A 51 -21.99 24.11 5.90
C THR A 51 -22.24 23.89 4.41
N TRP A 52 -21.21 23.46 3.68
CA TRP A 52 -21.24 23.30 2.24
C TRP A 52 -21.62 21.86 1.86
N THR A 53 -22.61 21.72 0.99
CA THR A 53 -22.96 20.41 0.42
C THR A 53 -22.10 20.15 -0.81
N PRO A 54 -21.18 19.16 -0.79
CA PRO A 54 -20.34 18.86 -1.93
C PRO A 54 -21.18 18.35 -3.11
N PRO A 55 -20.85 18.73 -4.36
CA PRO A 55 -21.50 18.18 -5.52
C PRO A 55 -21.08 16.72 -5.73
N VAL A 56 -22.00 15.88 -6.20
CA VAL A 56 -21.81 14.42 -6.34
C VAL A 56 -20.58 14.03 -7.17
N TRP A 57 -20.21 14.84 -8.18
CA TRP A 57 -19.02 14.55 -9.00
C TRP A 57 -17.71 14.63 -8.20
N LEU A 58 -17.69 15.37 -7.09
CA LEU A 58 -16.52 15.49 -6.22
C LEU A 58 -16.26 14.17 -5.49
N GLU A 59 -17.31 13.51 -5.01
CA GLU A 59 -17.23 12.16 -4.41
C GLU A 59 -16.72 11.11 -5.41
N ALA A 60 -17.01 11.31 -6.70
CA ALA A 60 -16.51 10.41 -7.74
C ALA A 60 -14.97 10.41 -7.81
N ILE A 61 -14.29 11.48 -7.41
CA ILE A 61 -12.81 11.54 -7.40
C ILE A 61 -12.25 10.56 -6.37
N GLY A 62 -12.74 10.60 -5.12
CA GLY A 62 -12.33 9.65 -4.07
C GLY A 62 -12.75 8.23 -4.38
N ALA A 63 -13.96 8.04 -4.91
CA ALA A 63 -14.45 6.72 -5.33
C ALA A 63 -13.59 6.10 -6.44
N LEU A 64 -13.11 6.91 -7.40
CA LEU A 64 -12.17 6.47 -8.44
C LEU A 64 -10.72 6.35 -7.94
N GLY A 65 -10.36 7.07 -6.87
CA GLY A 65 -9.04 6.99 -6.25
C GLY A 65 -8.69 5.57 -5.80
N MET A 66 -9.65 4.82 -5.23
CA MET A 66 -9.44 3.44 -4.80
C MET A 66 -9.09 2.48 -5.96
N PRO A 67 -9.90 2.32 -7.03
CA PRO A 67 -9.54 1.45 -8.14
C PRO A 67 -8.26 1.92 -8.84
N LEU A 68 -8.04 3.23 -8.97
CA LEU A 68 -6.78 3.76 -9.50
C LEU A 68 -5.58 3.36 -8.64
N ALA A 69 -5.70 3.35 -7.32
CA ALA A 69 -4.62 2.92 -6.43
C ALA A 69 -4.38 1.40 -6.49
N VAL A 70 -5.44 0.60 -6.46
CA VAL A 70 -5.35 -0.87 -6.54
C VAL A 70 -4.72 -1.33 -7.86
N ILE A 71 -5.01 -0.63 -8.96
CA ILE A 71 -4.44 -0.92 -10.28
C ILE A 71 -3.06 -0.28 -10.46
N GLY A 72 -2.98 1.03 -10.23
CA GLY A 72 -1.80 1.83 -10.51
C GLY A 72 -0.60 1.48 -9.64
N GLY A 73 -0.80 1.19 -8.35
CA GLY A 73 0.29 0.86 -7.44
C GLY A 73 1.07 -0.39 -7.87
N PRO A 74 0.39 -1.53 -8.07
CA PRO A 74 0.98 -2.75 -8.61
C PRO A 74 1.65 -2.56 -9.97
N LEU A 75 1.00 -1.87 -10.92
CA LEU A 75 1.55 -1.64 -12.25
C LEU A 75 2.83 -0.79 -12.19
N LEU A 76 2.83 0.30 -11.41
CA LEU A 76 4.02 1.14 -11.23
C LEU A 76 5.16 0.35 -10.59
N ALA A 77 4.88 -0.45 -9.55
CA ALA A 77 5.88 -1.31 -8.92
C ALA A 77 6.44 -2.32 -9.93
N TRP A 78 5.59 -2.97 -10.72
CA TRP A 78 6.00 -3.94 -11.73
C TRP A 78 6.89 -3.31 -12.82
N LEU A 79 6.53 -2.10 -13.28
CA LEU A 79 7.29 -1.34 -14.26
C LEU A 79 8.63 -0.85 -13.72
N VAL A 80 8.69 -0.35 -12.48
CA VAL A 80 9.94 0.06 -11.80
C VAL A 80 10.92 -1.12 -11.65
N TYR A 81 10.38 -2.32 -11.53
CA TYR A 81 11.16 -3.56 -11.53
C TYR A 81 11.56 -4.05 -12.93
N GLY A 82 11.15 -3.37 -14.00
CA GLY A 82 11.49 -3.69 -15.38
C GLY A 82 10.80 -4.95 -15.89
N ARG A 83 9.66 -5.34 -15.29
CA ARG A 83 8.95 -6.57 -15.64
C ARG A 83 7.85 -6.26 -16.65
N HIS A 84 7.75 -7.06 -17.71
CA HIS A 84 6.64 -6.98 -18.66
C HIS A 84 5.38 -7.61 -18.08
N LEU A 85 4.20 -7.11 -18.43
CA LEU A 85 2.92 -7.73 -18.09
C LEU A 85 2.46 -8.68 -19.20
N GLY A 86 2.28 -9.95 -18.87
CA GLY A 86 1.54 -10.90 -19.70
C GLY A 86 0.08 -11.04 -19.24
N TRP A 87 -0.77 -11.59 -20.10
CA TRP A 87 -2.17 -11.89 -19.76
C TRP A 87 -2.32 -12.75 -18.50
N ARG A 88 -1.39 -13.70 -18.30
CA ARG A 88 -1.37 -14.56 -17.12
C ARG A 88 -1.05 -13.79 -15.83
N ASP A 89 -0.18 -12.78 -15.90
CA ASP A 89 0.09 -11.92 -14.75
C ASP A 89 -1.14 -11.08 -14.39
N LEU A 90 -1.94 -10.69 -15.39
CA LEU A 90 -3.21 -9.98 -15.16
C LEU A 90 -4.21 -10.85 -14.38
N VAL A 91 -4.34 -12.14 -14.72
CA VAL A 91 -5.20 -13.06 -13.96
C VAL A 91 -4.69 -13.22 -12.52
N ALA A 92 -3.39 -13.41 -12.33
CA ALA A 92 -2.79 -13.51 -11.00
C ALA A 92 -2.96 -12.21 -10.19
N TYR A 93 -2.87 -11.05 -10.85
CA TYR A 93 -3.15 -9.74 -10.27
C TYR A 93 -4.60 -9.66 -9.76
N VAL A 94 -5.60 -10.00 -10.58
CA VAL A 94 -7.02 -9.93 -10.18
C VAL A 94 -7.29 -10.85 -9.00
N LEU A 95 -6.83 -12.11 -9.06
CA LEU A 95 -6.99 -13.06 -7.98
C LEU A 95 -6.27 -12.59 -6.70
N GLY A 96 -5.05 -12.09 -6.83
CA GLY A 96 -4.29 -11.58 -5.70
C GLY A 96 -4.92 -10.34 -5.07
N ALA A 97 -5.48 -9.43 -5.86
CA ALA A 97 -6.21 -8.26 -5.35
C ALA A 97 -7.49 -8.68 -4.61
N MET A 98 -8.26 -9.62 -5.16
CA MET A 98 -9.45 -10.18 -4.49
C MET A 98 -9.10 -10.85 -3.16
N VAL A 99 -8.05 -11.69 -3.15
CA VAL A 99 -7.56 -12.34 -1.93
C VAL A 99 -7.06 -11.30 -0.93
N GLY A 100 -6.30 -10.30 -1.38
CA GLY A 100 -5.81 -9.23 -0.52
C GLY A 100 -6.93 -8.40 0.12
N GLY A 101 -7.99 -8.10 -0.64
CA GLY A 101 -9.18 -7.43 -0.12
C GLY A 101 -9.93 -8.29 0.91
N ALA A 102 -10.11 -9.58 0.64
CA ALA A 102 -10.72 -10.51 1.58
C ALA A 102 -9.90 -10.65 2.88
N LEU A 103 -8.57 -10.80 2.77
CA LEU A 103 -7.67 -10.87 3.91
C LEU A 103 -7.71 -9.59 4.74
N PHE A 104 -7.72 -8.42 4.10
CA PHE A 104 -7.88 -7.14 4.79
C PHE A 104 -9.21 -7.08 5.55
N GLY A 105 -10.32 -7.42 4.90
CA GLY A 105 -11.64 -7.41 5.53
C GLY A 105 -11.74 -8.36 6.73
N VAL A 106 -11.21 -9.58 6.60
CA VAL A 106 -11.16 -10.56 7.70
C VAL A 106 -10.29 -10.05 8.86
N ALA A 107 -9.11 -9.50 8.55
CA ALA A 107 -8.21 -8.94 9.56
C ALA A 107 -8.85 -7.75 10.29
N PHE A 108 -9.55 -6.88 9.55
CA PHE A 108 -10.26 -5.74 10.11
C PHE A 108 -11.39 -6.18 11.05
N ILE A 109 -12.22 -7.14 10.62
CA ILE A 109 -13.30 -7.69 11.46
C ILE A 109 -12.72 -8.35 12.73
N ALA A 110 -11.65 -9.13 12.58
CA ALA A 110 -10.99 -9.79 13.71
C ALA A 110 -10.42 -8.77 14.71
N LEU A 111 -9.79 -7.68 14.22
CA LEU A 111 -9.28 -6.60 15.05
C LEU A 111 -10.41 -5.84 15.76
N ALA A 112 -11.50 -5.53 15.06
CA ALA A 112 -12.67 -4.89 15.64
C ALA A 112 -13.29 -5.77 16.75
N PHE A 113 -13.38 -7.08 16.53
CA PHE A 113 -13.86 -8.02 17.55
C PHE A 113 -12.92 -8.14 18.74
N LEU A 114 -11.61 -8.23 18.50
CA LEU A 114 -10.60 -8.29 19.57
C LEU A 114 -10.56 -7.00 20.40
N GLY A 115 -10.77 -5.84 19.77
CA GLY A 115 -10.86 -4.55 20.45
C GLY A 115 -11.99 -4.51 21.48
N ARG A 116 -13.15 -5.13 21.18
CA ARG A 116 -14.29 -5.26 22.11
C ARG A 116 -13.98 -6.14 23.32
N LEU A 117 -12.93 -6.96 23.28
CA LEU A 117 -12.54 -7.83 24.39
C LEU A 117 -11.57 -7.14 25.37
N ILE A 118 -11.14 -5.91 25.11
CA ILE A 118 -10.25 -5.13 25.97
C ILE A 118 -11.10 -4.18 26.83
N PRO A 119 -11.38 -4.51 28.11
CA PRO A 119 -12.15 -3.63 28.99
C PRO A 119 -11.37 -2.34 29.27
N GLY A 120 -12.00 -1.18 29.02
CA GLY A 120 -11.46 0.14 29.38
C GLY A 120 -11.01 1.04 28.23
N LEU A 121 -11.21 0.65 26.97
CA LEU A 121 -11.14 1.61 25.86
C LEU A 121 -12.44 2.44 25.87
N PRO A 122 -12.39 3.78 25.95
CA PRO A 122 -13.59 4.61 25.95
C PRO A 122 -14.34 4.42 24.63
N GLU A 123 -15.50 3.74 24.68
CA GLU A 123 -16.31 3.43 23.50
C GLU A 123 -17.23 4.58 23.04
N GLU A 124 -17.40 5.62 23.86
CA GLU A 124 -18.51 6.57 23.67
C GLU A 124 -18.14 7.87 22.93
N ASP A 125 -16.87 8.32 22.96
CA ASP A 125 -16.49 9.63 22.38
C ASP A 125 -15.19 9.64 21.54
N GLU A 126 -14.41 8.55 21.52
CA GLU A 126 -13.13 8.48 20.81
C GLU A 126 -13.21 7.38 19.74
N GLY A 127 -12.92 7.72 18.48
CA GLY A 127 -12.87 6.77 17.35
C GLY A 127 -11.92 5.59 17.61
N PRO A 128 -11.81 4.62 16.68
CA PRO A 128 -11.08 3.36 16.91
C PRO A 128 -9.54 3.52 16.92
N TRP A 129 -9.00 4.38 17.77
CA TRP A 129 -7.57 4.70 17.90
C TRP A 129 -6.71 3.48 18.18
N GLY A 130 -7.22 2.51 18.94
CA GLY A 130 -6.56 1.22 19.14
C GLY A 130 -6.29 0.50 17.82
N MET A 131 -7.24 0.51 16.88
CA MET A 131 -7.05 -0.06 15.54
C MET A 131 -6.03 0.75 14.73
N VAL A 132 -6.10 2.09 14.80
CA VAL A 132 -5.12 2.97 14.13
C VAL A 132 -3.69 2.66 14.58
N ILE A 133 -3.46 2.51 15.89
CA ILE A 133 -2.14 2.19 16.45
C ILE A 133 -1.65 0.82 15.97
N LEU A 134 -2.48 -0.22 16.07
CA LEU A 134 -2.10 -1.58 15.65
C LEU A 134 -1.74 -1.63 14.17
N VAL A 135 -2.54 -0.95 13.36
CA VAL A 135 -2.36 -0.84 11.92
C VAL A 135 -1.08 -0.06 11.59
N ALA A 136 -0.81 1.06 12.27
CA ALA A 136 0.43 1.80 12.11
C ALA A 136 1.66 0.95 12.45
N ILE A 137 1.62 0.19 13.55
CA ILE A 137 2.69 -0.75 13.93
C ILE A 137 2.88 -1.82 12.85
N ALA A 138 1.79 -2.38 12.31
CA ALA A 138 1.86 -3.38 11.25
C ALA A 138 2.51 -2.82 9.97
N VAL A 139 2.14 -1.60 9.57
CA VAL A 139 2.74 -0.91 8.41
C VAL A 139 4.22 -0.63 8.64
N VAL A 140 4.60 -0.13 9.82
CA VAL A 140 6.01 0.10 10.17
C VAL A 140 6.79 -1.20 10.14
N ALA A 141 6.28 -2.28 10.74
CA ALA A 141 6.91 -3.59 10.72
C ALA A 141 7.08 -4.14 9.29
N PHE A 142 6.05 -3.98 8.45
CA PHE A 142 6.08 -4.40 7.05
C PHE A 142 7.09 -3.61 6.21
N LEU A 143 7.23 -2.30 6.45
CA LEU A 143 8.13 -1.43 5.68
C LEU A 143 9.55 -1.33 6.24
N ALA A 144 9.79 -1.74 7.49
CA ALA A 144 11.08 -1.58 8.15
C ALA A 144 12.26 -2.20 7.36
N MET A 145 12.15 -3.46 6.96
CA MET A 145 13.23 -4.12 6.21
C MET A 145 13.46 -3.49 4.81
N PRO A 146 12.41 -3.23 3.99
CA PRO A 146 12.55 -2.54 2.71
C PRO A 146 13.17 -1.14 2.81
N VAL A 147 12.84 -0.38 3.85
CA VAL A 147 13.39 0.95 4.11
C VAL A 147 14.86 0.86 4.50
N VAL A 148 15.20 -0.03 5.45
CA VAL A 148 16.60 -0.25 5.85
C VAL A 148 17.46 -0.69 4.66
N ALA A 149 16.94 -1.59 3.82
CA ALA A 149 17.62 -2.02 2.60
C ALA A 149 17.85 -0.84 1.64
N ALA A 150 16.86 0.01 1.44
CA ALA A 150 16.96 1.18 0.57
C ALA A 150 17.97 2.21 1.06
N VAL A 151 17.97 2.52 2.36
CA VAL A 151 18.95 3.43 2.97
C VAL A 151 20.37 2.87 2.83
N ARG A 152 20.57 1.58 3.12
CA ARG A 152 21.88 0.93 3.01
C ARG A 152 22.40 0.89 1.58
N ASP A 153 21.55 0.62 0.60
CA ASP A 153 21.97 0.61 -0.81
C ASP A 153 22.39 2.00 -1.29
N LEU A 154 21.59 3.03 -0.97
CA LEU A 154 21.87 4.42 -1.37
C LEU A 154 23.11 5.01 -0.70
N ALA A 155 23.35 4.65 0.56
CA ALA A 155 24.56 5.04 1.30
C ALA A 155 25.82 4.24 0.89
N GLY A 156 25.63 3.09 0.23
CA GLY A 156 26.69 2.14 -0.09
C GLY A 156 26.91 1.95 -1.59
N ALA A 157 26.78 0.69 -2.04
CA ALA A 157 27.14 0.26 -3.39
C ALA A 157 26.23 0.80 -4.50
N ARG A 158 25.04 1.33 -4.17
CA ARG A 158 24.06 1.89 -5.10
C ARG A 158 23.73 0.95 -6.25
N GLY A 159 23.37 -0.29 -5.93
CA GLY A 159 23.00 -1.29 -6.94
C GLY A 159 21.68 -0.94 -7.66
N HIS A 160 20.71 -0.37 -6.93
CA HIS A 160 19.39 -0.02 -7.48
C HIS A 160 18.93 1.37 -7.04
N PRO A 161 19.66 2.45 -7.39
CA PRO A 161 19.47 3.78 -6.81
C PRO A 161 18.10 4.37 -7.16
N ARG A 162 17.58 4.11 -8.37
CA ARG A 162 16.24 4.58 -8.77
C ARG A 162 15.12 3.94 -7.93
N ARG A 163 15.15 2.62 -7.74
CA ARG A 163 14.09 1.88 -7.02
C ARG A 163 14.06 2.29 -5.55
N HIS A 164 15.24 2.30 -4.92
CA HIS A 164 15.38 2.68 -3.52
C HIS A 164 15.11 4.18 -3.30
N GLY A 165 15.49 5.04 -4.25
CA GLY A 165 15.15 6.46 -4.21
C GLY A 165 13.64 6.69 -4.27
N LEU A 166 12.92 6.04 -5.19
CA LEU A 166 11.45 6.13 -5.29
C LEU A 166 10.76 5.62 -4.02
N ARG A 167 11.22 4.49 -3.48
CA ARG A 167 10.69 3.94 -2.22
C ARG A 167 10.84 4.94 -1.07
N LEU A 168 12.05 5.46 -0.86
CA LEU A 168 12.28 6.43 0.22
C LEU A 168 11.51 7.72 -0.03
N GLY A 169 11.41 8.18 -1.28
CA GLY A 169 10.58 9.32 -1.64
C GLY A 169 9.11 9.11 -1.25
N ALA A 170 8.52 7.96 -1.58
CA ALA A 170 7.16 7.62 -1.19
C ALA A 170 6.97 7.55 0.33
N VAL A 171 7.95 6.99 1.06
CA VAL A 171 7.92 6.96 2.53
C VAL A 171 7.98 8.37 3.11
N VAL A 172 8.89 9.22 2.63
CA VAL A 172 9.01 10.61 3.10
C VAL A 172 7.74 11.40 2.80
N LEU A 173 7.18 11.28 1.59
CA LEU A 173 5.91 11.92 1.24
C LEU A 173 4.76 11.46 2.13
N GLY A 174 4.66 10.15 2.40
CA GLY A 174 3.69 9.61 3.34
C GLY A 174 3.85 10.15 4.76
N LEU A 175 5.08 10.24 5.26
CA LEU A 175 5.37 10.83 6.58
C LEU A 175 4.99 12.31 6.64
N VAL A 176 5.33 13.09 5.61
CA VAL A 176 4.94 14.51 5.50
C VAL A 176 3.43 14.65 5.51
N ALA A 177 2.70 13.78 4.79
CA ALA A 177 1.25 13.79 4.77
C ALA A 177 0.62 13.46 6.13
N VAL A 178 1.17 12.46 6.85
CA VAL A 178 0.74 12.13 8.21
C VAL A 178 0.97 13.32 9.16
N VAL A 179 2.15 13.93 9.11
CA VAL A 179 2.48 15.10 9.92
C VAL A 179 1.55 16.27 9.59
N ALA A 180 1.32 16.56 8.30
CA ALA A 180 0.41 17.61 7.86
C ALA A 180 -1.02 17.36 8.36
N ALA A 181 -1.52 16.11 8.28
CA ALA A 181 -2.85 15.76 8.78
C ALA A 181 -3.01 16.03 10.28
N MET A 182 -1.95 15.81 11.09
CA MET A 182 -1.98 16.14 12.52
C MET A 182 -2.15 17.65 12.81
N PHE A 183 -1.68 18.52 11.92
CA PHE A 183 -1.80 19.97 12.07
C PHE A 183 -3.15 20.53 11.57
N VAL A 184 -3.81 19.83 10.65
CA VAL A 184 -5.13 20.24 10.13
C VAL A 184 -6.24 19.90 11.12
N GLY A 185 -6.08 18.83 11.91
CA GLY A 185 -7.06 18.37 12.90
C GLY A 185 -8.30 17.72 12.26
N GLY A 186 -9.04 16.93 13.06
CA GLY A 186 -10.31 16.31 12.66
C GLY A 186 -10.22 14.87 12.12
N GLU A 187 -11.32 14.40 11.54
CA GLU A 187 -11.58 13.08 10.90
C GLU A 187 -10.53 12.68 9.83
N THR A 188 -9.64 13.60 9.45
CA THR A 188 -8.48 13.37 8.56
C THR A 188 -7.50 12.34 9.11
N ALA A 189 -7.47 12.06 10.42
CA ALA A 189 -6.71 10.93 10.97
C ALA A 189 -7.24 9.56 10.48
N GLU A 190 -8.54 9.46 10.18
CA GLU A 190 -9.16 8.25 9.62
C GLU A 190 -8.71 7.99 8.18
N LEU A 191 -8.32 9.03 7.41
CA LEU A 191 -7.74 8.85 6.06
C LEU A 191 -6.53 7.91 6.07
N GLY A 192 -5.77 7.89 7.17
CA GLY A 192 -4.66 6.96 7.39
C GLY A 192 -5.08 5.49 7.31
N MET A 193 -6.23 5.13 7.87
CA MET A 193 -6.75 3.76 7.81
C MET A 193 -7.27 3.43 6.41
N PHE A 194 -7.85 4.40 5.72
CA PHE A 194 -8.37 4.22 4.35
C PHE A 194 -7.26 4.05 3.31
N LEU A 195 -6.06 4.59 3.54
CA LEU A 195 -4.89 4.36 2.68
C LEU A 195 -4.51 2.88 2.54
N ILE A 196 -4.84 2.08 3.55
CA ILE A 196 -4.44 0.67 3.63
C ILE A 196 -5.40 -0.22 2.84
N LEU A 197 -6.65 0.24 2.69
CA LEU A 197 -7.69 -0.45 1.95
C LEU A 197 -7.28 -0.75 0.50
N PRO A 198 -6.68 0.17 -0.29
CA PRO A 198 -6.13 -0.16 -1.60
C PRO A 198 -4.70 -0.73 -1.53
N ALA A 199 -3.91 -0.38 -0.50
CA ALA A 199 -2.49 -0.74 -0.43
C ALA A 199 -2.24 -2.22 -0.11
N VAL A 200 -3.07 -2.85 0.74
CA VAL A 200 -2.96 -4.29 1.05
C VAL A 200 -3.31 -5.15 -0.17
N PRO A 201 -4.46 -4.94 -0.85
CA PRO A 201 -4.75 -5.62 -2.12
C PRO A 201 -3.64 -5.44 -3.15
N ALA A 202 -3.07 -4.24 -3.28
CA ALA A 202 -1.97 -3.99 -4.19
C ALA A 202 -0.72 -4.83 -3.86
N ALA A 203 -0.32 -4.89 -2.59
CA ALA A 203 0.82 -5.70 -2.15
C ALA A 203 0.60 -7.19 -2.45
N VAL A 204 -0.58 -7.72 -2.10
CA VAL A 204 -0.93 -9.14 -2.30
C VAL A 204 -1.05 -9.47 -3.80
N ALA A 205 -1.61 -8.57 -4.61
CA ALA A 205 -1.69 -8.73 -6.06
C ALA A 205 -0.31 -8.94 -6.67
N VAL A 206 0.66 -8.12 -6.30
CA VAL A 206 2.03 -8.25 -6.84
C VAL A 206 2.74 -9.49 -6.31
N MET A 207 2.50 -9.89 -5.07
CA MET A 207 3.01 -11.16 -4.54
C MET A 207 2.46 -12.36 -5.32
N ALA A 208 1.17 -12.33 -5.69
CA ALA A 208 0.54 -13.37 -6.50
C ALA A 208 1.12 -13.42 -7.91
N MET A 209 1.31 -12.26 -8.56
CA MET A 209 1.97 -12.17 -9.87
C MET A 209 3.38 -12.76 -9.85
N ASP A 210 4.21 -12.38 -8.87
CA ASP A 210 5.57 -12.89 -8.73
C ASP A 210 5.59 -14.40 -8.47
N TRP A 211 4.70 -14.89 -7.60
CA TRP A 211 4.60 -16.32 -7.31
C TRP A 211 4.20 -17.13 -8.55
N TRP A 212 3.20 -16.66 -9.29
CA TRP A 212 2.72 -17.31 -10.50
C TRP A 212 3.82 -17.44 -11.56
N ARG A 213 4.60 -16.36 -11.77
CA ARG A 213 5.73 -16.36 -12.71
C ARG A 213 6.84 -17.34 -12.31
N VAL A 214 7.18 -17.41 -11.02
CA VAL A 214 8.18 -18.36 -10.51
C VAL A 214 7.75 -19.80 -10.74
N GLN A 215 6.46 -20.11 -10.58
CA GLN A 215 5.94 -21.47 -10.82
C GLN A 215 6.01 -21.85 -12.31
N GLN A 216 5.76 -20.91 -13.22
CA GLN A 216 5.88 -21.15 -14.66
C GLN A 216 7.30 -21.49 -15.07
N HIS A 217 8.28 -20.70 -14.63
CA HIS A 217 9.69 -20.98 -14.94
C HIS A 217 10.15 -22.34 -14.41
N ARG A 218 9.54 -22.85 -13.33
CA ARG A 218 9.80 -24.22 -12.85
C ARG A 218 9.13 -25.29 -13.71
N ALA A 219 7.93 -25.04 -14.22
CA ALA A 219 7.21 -25.97 -15.08
C ALA A 219 7.82 -26.08 -16.48
N ASP A 220 8.41 -25.00 -16.97
CA ASP A 220 9.05 -24.92 -18.29
C ASP A 220 10.52 -25.36 -18.27
N ALA A 221 11.09 -25.65 -17.09
CA ALA A 221 12.46 -26.15 -16.96
C ALA A 221 12.53 -27.61 -17.44
N PRO A 222 13.45 -27.97 -18.36
CA PRO A 222 13.59 -29.35 -18.82
C PRO A 222 13.97 -30.26 -17.63
N LEU A 223 13.30 -31.41 -17.53
CA LEU A 223 13.65 -32.47 -16.58
C LEU A 223 15.01 -33.04 -16.97
N THR A 224 16.08 -32.48 -16.40
CA THR A 224 17.45 -33.02 -16.47
C THR A 224 17.71 -34.00 -15.34
#